data_AF-A0A093C5B0-F1
#
_entry.id   AF-A0A093C5B0-F1
#
_cell.length_a   1.000
_cell.length_b   1.000
_cell.length_c   1.000
_cell.angle_alpha   90.00
_cell.angle_beta   90.00
_cell.angle_gamma   90.00
#
_symmetry.space_group_name_H-M   'P 1'
#
loop_
_entity.id
_entity.type
_entity.pdbx_description
1 polymer ?
#
loop_
_entity_poly.entity_id
_entity_poly.type
_entity_poly.pdbx_seq_one_letter_code
_entity_poly.pdbx_strand_id
1 'polypeptide(L)'
;KQSIASADMDLNQLEAFLTAQTKKQGGITSDQAAVIAKFWKNHRIKIHENLINQSRWDNVLKNMNWRVDLKSQSRHIDQINTPVAIVEMELGKNGQESEFLCLEFDEAKVSQMLKKLSEIEESMTLL
;
A
#
# COMPACT_ATOMS: atom_id res chain seq x y z
N LYS A 1 -23.15 3.80 8.91
CA LYS A 1 -23.37 5.20 8.45
C LYS A 1 -22.12 5.62 7.70
N GLN A 2 -22.19 5.94 6.41
CA GLN A 2 -21.07 6.54 5.69
C GLN A 2 -20.87 7.98 6.18
N SER A 3 -19.61 8.35 6.46
CA SER A 3 -19.21 9.72 6.75
C SER A 3 -19.04 10.53 5.46
N ILE A 4 -19.01 11.86 5.56
CA ILE A 4 -18.72 12.78 4.45
C ILE A 4 -17.42 12.36 3.72
N ALA A 5 -16.40 11.98 4.49
CA ALA A 5 -15.10 11.61 3.97
C ALA A 5 -15.09 10.26 3.25
N SER A 6 -15.74 9.24 3.83
CA SER A 6 -15.83 7.91 3.21
C SER A 6 -16.70 7.88 1.96
N ALA A 7 -17.60 8.86 1.77
CA ALA A 7 -18.44 8.98 0.59
C ALA A 7 -17.87 9.98 -0.45
N ASP A 8 -16.70 10.56 -0.17
CA ASP A 8 -16.03 11.57 -1.00
C ASP A 8 -16.96 12.68 -1.53
N MET A 9 -17.89 13.15 -0.67
CA MET A 9 -19.01 13.98 -1.11
C MET A 9 -18.54 15.23 -1.87
N ASP A 10 -19.17 15.51 -3.00
CA ASP A 10 -19.04 16.79 -3.69
C ASP A 10 -19.79 17.91 -2.93
N LEU A 11 -19.66 19.16 -3.36
CA LEU A 11 -20.28 20.30 -2.69
C LEU A 11 -21.81 20.21 -2.65
N ASN A 12 -22.44 19.71 -3.72
CA ASN A 12 -23.90 19.59 -3.79
C ASN A 12 -24.39 18.49 -2.84
N GLN A 13 -23.70 17.35 -2.84
CA GLN A 13 -23.98 16.23 -1.93
C GLN A 13 -23.79 16.63 -0.46
N LEU A 14 -22.73 17.40 -0.16
CA LEU A 14 -22.48 17.93 1.17
C LEU A 14 -23.58 18.89 1.61
N GLU A 15 -23.99 19.84 0.77
CA GLU A 15 -25.06 20.79 1.09
C GLU A 15 -26.38 20.08 1.38
N ALA A 16 -26.75 19.10 0.56
CA ALA A 16 -27.93 18.27 0.79
C ALA A 16 -27.83 17.50 2.11
N PHE A 17 -26.66 16.90 2.40
CA PHE A 17 -26.40 16.18 3.64
C PHE A 17 -26.53 17.07 4.87
N LEU A 18 -25.87 18.24 4.86
CA LEU A 18 -25.89 19.19 5.98
C LEU A 18 -27.29 19.78 6.20
N THR A 19 -28.03 20.06 5.12
CA THR A 19 -29.44 20.50 5.20
C THR A 19 -30.33 19.44 5.84
N ALA A 20 -30.09 18.16 5.57
CA ALA A 20 -30.81 17.08 6.25
C ALA A 20 -30.43 16.99 7.73
N GLN A 21 -29.16 17.26 8.09
CA GLN A 21 -28.72 17.23 9.49
C GLN A 21 -29.26 18.39 10.32
N THR A 22 -29.46 19.57 9.75
CA THR A 22 -30.02 20.74 10.48
C THR A 22 -31.52 20.62 10.73
N LYS A 23 -32.24 19.89 9.87
CA LYS A 23 -33.69 19.63 10.01
C LYS A 23 -34.00 18.49 10.98
N LYS A 24 -33.00 17.70 11.38
CA LYS A 24 -33.19 16.55 12.25
C LYS A 24 -33.32 16.99 13.72
N GLN A 25 -34.25 16.39 14.46
CA GLN A 25 -34.36 16.60 15.90
C GLN A 25 -33.10 16.08 16.62
N GLY A 26 -32.43 16.95 17.39
CA GLY A 26 -31.11 16.65 17.98
C GLY A 26 -29.96 16.67 16.95
N GLY A 27 -30.19 17.29 15.79
CA GLY A 27 -29.19 17.50 14.74
C GLY A 27 -28.22 18.65 15.04
N ILE A 28 -27.45 19.03 14.03
CA ILE A 28 -26.48 20.13 14.13
C ILE A 28 -27.15 21.47 13.87
N THR A 29 -26.59 22.55 14.45
CA THR A 29 -27.05 23.91 14.17
C THR A 29 -26.59 24.40 12.80
N SER A 30 -27.21 25.48 12.31
CA SER A 30 -26.80 26.13 11.05
C SER A 30 -25.35 26.58 11.08
N ASP A 31 -24.89 27.14 12.20
CA ASP A 31 -23.51 27.62 12.35
C ASP A 31 -22.51 26.45 12.33
N GLN A 32 -22.86 25.33 12.98
CA GLN A 32 -22.04 24.11 12.92
C GLN A 32 -21.97 23.56 11.49
N ALA A 33 -23.10 23.53 10.76
CA ALA A 33 -23.13 23.12 9.36
C ALA A 33 -22.25 24.00 8.48
N ALA A 34 -22.28 25.33 8.68
CA ALA A 34 -21.44 26.27 7.94
C ALA A 34 -19.94 26.04 8.18
N VAL A 35 -19.54 25.78 9.42
CA VAL A 35 -18.14 25.45 9.75
C VAL A 35 -17.71 24.14 9.10
N ILE A 36 -18.55 23.09 9.15
CA ILE A 36 -18.26 21.80 8.50
C ILE A 36 -18.16 21.96 6.98
N ALA A 37 -19.06 22.72 6.36
CA ALA A 37 -19.03 23.01 4.93
C ALA A 37 -17.73 23.71 4.53
N LYS A 38 -17.32 24.73 5.29
CA LYS A 38 -16.08 25.47 5.07
C LYS A 38 -14.85 24.57 5.22
N PHE A 39 -14.83 23.73 6.26
CA PHE A 39 -13.73 22.78 6.49
C PHE A 39 -13.61 21.79 5.32
N TRP A 40 -14.71 21.15 4.93
CA TRP A 40 -14.71 20.19 3.83
C TRP A 40 -14.27 20.84 2.51
N LYS A 41 -14.83 22.02 2.18
CA LYS A 41 -14.47 22.77 0.97
C LYS A 41 -12.96 23.05 0.88
N ASN A 42 -12.33 23.38 2.01
CA ASN A 42 -10.92 23.75 2.05
C ASN A 42 -9.97 22.56 2.12
N HIS A 43 -10.42 21.42 2.65
CA HIS A 43 -9.55 20.28 2.97
C HIS A 43 -9.89 18.98 2.24
N ARG A 44 -10.98 18.92 1.45
CA ARG A 44 -11.43 17.72 0.72
C ARG A 44 -10.29 17.01 -0.01
N ILE A 45 -9.53 17.74 -0.83
CA ILE A 45 -8.44 17.16 -1.63
C ILE A 45 -7.40 16.49 -0.73
N LYS A 46 -6.93 17.18 0.32
CA LYS A 46 -5.97 16.63 1.28
C LYS A 46 -6.51 15.42 2.04
N ILE A 47 -7.78 15.46 2.44
CA ILE A 47 -8.43 14.35 3.14
C ILE A 47 -8.58 13.15 2.21
N HIS A 48 -8.97 13.38 0.96
CA HIS A 48 -9.10 12.37 -0.09
C HIS A 48 -7.76 11.70 -0.39
N GLU A 49 -6.71 12.49 -0.62
CA GLU A 49 -5.35 11.98 -0.81
C GLU A 49 -4.87 11.14 0.38
N ASN A 50 -5.12 11.61 1.61
CA ASN A 50 -4.75 10.88 2.82
C ASN A 50 -5.52 9.56 2.95
N LEU A 51 -6.83 9.56 2.69
CA LEU A 51 -7.66 8.35 2.67
C LEU A 51 -7.18 7.35 1.62
N ILE A 52 -6.85 7.80 0.40
CA ILE A 52 -6.27 6.94 -0.63
C ILE A 52 -4.95 6.35 -0.17
N ASN A 53 -4.07 7.17 0.41
CA ASN A 53 -2.77 6.70 0.90
C ASN A 53 -2.92 5.66 2.01
N GLN A 54 -3.91 5.79 2.89
CA GLN A 54 -4.21 4.79 3.93
C GLN A 54 -4.95 3.55 3.39
N SER A 55 -5.64 3.67 2.26
CA SER A 55 -6.46 2.59 1.67
C SER A 55 -5.66 1.72 0.69
N ARG A 56 -4.53 2.21 0.19
CA ARG A 56 -3.57 1.41 -0.59
C ARG A 56 -2.94 0.39 0.35
N TRP A 57 -2.72 -0.83 -0.12
CA TRP A 57 -1.95 -1.83 0.63
C TRP A 57 -0.59 -1.22 0.96
N ASP A 58 -0.43 -0.86 2.23
CA ASP A 58 0.59 0.05 2.74
C ASP A 58 2.02 -0.45 2.47
N ASN A 59 2.19 -1.75 2.20
CA ASN A 59 3.48 -2.37 1.94
C ASN A 59 3.91 -2.15 0.48
N VAL A 60 4.96 -1.36 0.30
CA VAL A 60 5.65 -1.17 -0.98
C VAL A 60 7.01 -1.86 -0.92
N LEU A 61 7.35 -2.61 -1.97
CA LEU A 61 8.74 -2.99 -2.22
C LEU A 61 9.48 -1.74 -2.71
N LYS A 62 10.25 -1.10 -1.83
CA LYS A 62 10.97 0.14 -2.12
C LYS A 62 12.26 -0.11 -2.90
N ASN A 63 12.96 -1.19 -2.57
CA ASN A 63 14.22 -1.56 -3.22
C ASN A 63 14.43 -3.08 -3.20
N MET A 64 15.22 -3.59 -4.14
CA MET A 64 15.66 -4.99 -4.17
C MET A 64 17.12 -5.07 -4.64
N ASN A 65 18.00 -5.52 -3.76
CA ASN A 65 19.40 -5.79 -4.05
C ASN A 65 19.61 -7.30 -4.12
N TRP A 66 20.51 -7.77 -4.99
CA TRP A 66 20.86 -9.17 -5.03
C TRP A 66 22.31 -9.39 -5.42
N ARG A 67 22.86 -10.52 -4.99
CA ARG A 67 24.19 -11.02 -5.39
C ARG A 67 24.19 -12.54 -5.46
N VAL A 68 25.14 -13.10 -6.20
CA VAL A 68 25.33 -14.55 -6.31
C VAL A 68 26.63 -14.93 -5.62
N ASP A 69 26.54 -15.83 -4.65
CA ASP A 69 27.65 -16.38 -3.90
C ASP A 69 27.85 -17.86 -4.24
N LEU A 70 29.06 -18.37 -4.00
CA LEU A 70 29.34 -19.81 -4.04
C LEU A 70 29.40 -20.33 -2.61
N LYS A 71 28.52 -21.28 -2.27
CA LYS A 71 28.63 -22.00 -1.00
C LYS A 71 29.68 -23.09 -1.13
N SER A 72 30.72 -23.02 -0.31
CA SER A 72 31.70 -24.09 -0.16
C SER A 72 31.21 -25.07 0.92
N GLN A 73 31.11 -26.36 0.58
CA GLN A 73 30.93 -27.43 1.56
C GLN A 73 32.30 -27.97 2.04
N SER A 74 32.34 -28.43 3.29
CA SER A 74 33.53 -28.79 4.09
C SER A 74 34.46 -29.86 3.49
N ARG A 75 35.68 -29.90 4.04
CA ARG A 75 37.00 -30.38 3.57
C ARG A 75 37.16 -31.87 3.20
N HIS A 76 36.11 -32.67 3.08
CA HIS A 76 36.24 -34.13 2.88
C HIS A 76 35.54 -34.71 1.65
N ILE A 77 34.92 -33.89 0.80
CA ILE A 77 34.35 -34.29 -0.49
C ILE A 77 34.78 -33.24 -1.52
N ASP A 78 34.92 -33.64 -2.79
CA ASP A 78 35.20 -32.74 -3.91
C ASP A 78 34.41 -31.44 -3.77
N GLN A 79 35.08 -30.32 -4.00
CA GLN A 79 34.60 -28.97 -3.70
C GLN A 79 33.34 -28.65 -4.54
N ILE A 80 32.15 -29.03 -4.05
CA ILE A 80 30.88 -28.71 -4.70
C ILE A 80 30.59 -27.23 -4.41
N ASN A 81 30.97 -26.36 -5.33
CA ASN A 81 30.64 -24.94 -5.31
C ASN A 81 29.21 -24.78 -5.83
N THR A 82 28.21 -24.78 -4.95
CA THR A 82 26.82 -24.54 -5.35
C THR A 82 26.55 -23.04 -5.37
N PRO A 83 26.16 -22.45 -6.52
CA PRO A 83 25.79 -21.05 -6.59
C PRO A 83 24.47 -20.81 -5.86
N VAL A 84 24.40 -19.68 -5.17
CA VAL A 84 23.27 -19.28 -4.34
C VAL A 84 23.04 -17.79 -4.52
N ALA A 85 21.80 -17.39 -4.80
CA ALA A 85 21.41 -16.00 -4.83
C ALA A 85 21.01 -15.53 -3.43
N ILE A 86 21.62 -14.44 -2.98
CA ILE A 86 21.23 -13.71 -1.76
C ILE A 86 20.49 -12.46 -2.23
N VAL A 87 19.23 -12.35 -1.83
CA VAL A 87 18.34 -11.24 -2.19
C VAL A 87 17.95 -10.50 -0.93
N GLU A 88 18.11 -9.19 -0.95
CA GLU A 88 17.66 -8.28 0.10
C GLU A 88 16.56 -7.40 -0.48
N MET A 89 15.42 -7.37 0.21
CA MET A 89 14.26 -6.55 -0.17
C MET A 89 14.02 -5.51 0.92
N GLU A 90 13.92 -4.24 0.51
CA GLU A 90 13.47 -3.16 1.37
C GLU A 90 11.95 -3.02 1.22
N LEU A 91 11.23 -3.35 2.28
CA LEU A 91 9.79 -3.19 2.38
C LEU A 91 9.50 -1.94 3.19
N GLY A 92 8.53 -1.13 2.79
CA GLY A 92 8.16 -0.01 3.62
C GLY A 92 6.74 0.47 3.43
N LYS A 93 6.32 1.27 4.41
CA LYS A 93 5.01 1.93 4.44
C LYS A 93 5.18 3.44 4.43
N ASN A 94 4.14 4.14 4.01
CA ASN A 94 4.20 5.59 3.94
C ASN A 94 4.34 6.18 5.35
N GLY A 95 5.41 6.94 5.58
CA GLY A 95 5.68 7.59 6.87
C GLY A 95 6.22 6.67 7.96
N GLN A 96 6.65 5.44 7.63
CA GLN A 96 7.28 4.51 8.57
C GLN A 96 8.70 4.12 8.11
N GLU A 97 9.52 3.66 9.07
CA GLU A 97 10.83 3.08 8.77
C GLU A 97 10.68 1.82 7.90
N SER A 98 11.67 1.58 7.06
CA SER A 98 11.68 0.40 6.18
C SER A 98 12.12 -0.84 6.95
N GLU A 99 11.55 -1.99 6.57
CA GLU A 99 11.95 -3.31 7.00
C GLU A 99 12.78 -3.98 5.90
N PHE A 100 13.76 -4.79 6.29
CA PHE A 100 14.63 -5.50 5.34
C PHE A 100 14.43 -7.00 5.45
N LEU A 101 14.17 -7.65 4.33
CA LEU A 101 13.99 -9.09 4.23
C LEU A 101 15.11 -9.69 3.38
N CYS A 102 15.97 -10.51 4.01
CA CYS A 102 17.04 -11.23 3.35
C CYS A 102 16.64 -12.68 3.10
N LEU A 103 16.69 -13.10 1.84
CA LEU A 103 16.31 -14.43 1.40
C LEU A 103 17.44 -15.07 0.60
N GLU A 104 17.49 -16.39 0.67
CA GLU A 104 18.45 -17.21 -0.04
C GLU A 104 17.73 -18.12 -1.03
N PHE A 105 18.16 -18.09 -2.29
CA PHE A 105 17.58 -18.87 -3.37
C PHE A 105 18.63 -19.72 -4.07
N ASP A 106 18.28 -20.97 -4.33
CA ASP A 106 18.94 -21.78 -5.35
C ASP A 106 18.30 -21.50 -6.73
N GLU A 107 18.92 -22.03 -7.79
CA GLU A 107 18.46 -21.85 -9.17
C GLU A 107 16.98 -22.25 -9.37
N ALA A 108 16.55 -23.35 -8.75
CA ALA A 108 15.19 -23.84 -8.89
C ALA A 108 14.18 -22.87 -8.25
N LYS A 109 14.49 -22.33 -7.07
CA LYS A 109 13.62 -21.34 -6.41
C LYS A 109 13.59 -20.01 -7.16
N VAL A 110 14.71 -19.54 -7.71
CA VAL A 110 14.73 -18.34 -8.57
C VAL A 110 13.84 -18.54 -9.79
N SER A 111 14.00 -19.68 -10.47
CA SER A 111 13.20 -20.00 -11.67
C SER A 111 11.71 -20.06 -11.35
N GLN A 112 11.34 -20.67 -10.21
CA GLN A 112 9.95 -20.72 -9.75
C GLN A 112 9.41 -19.32 -9.43
N MET A 113 10.19 -18.46 -8.78
CA MET A 113 9.80 -17.08 -8.48
C MET A 113 9.52 -16.28 -9.75
N LEU A 114 10.41 -16.35 -10.75
CA LEU A 114 10.24 -15.65 -12.03
C LEU A 114 8.97 -16.11 -12.75
N LYS A 115 8.70 -17.41 -12.76
CA LYS A 115 7.47 -17.96 -13.32
C LYS A 115 6.22 -17.37 -12.66
N LYS A 116 6.18 -17.34 -11.32
CA LYS A 116 5.04 -16.78 -10.58
C LYS A 116 4.86 -15.28 -10.83
N LEU A 117 5.95 -14.52 -10.94
CA LEU A 117 5.89 -13.10 -11.26
C LEU A 117 5.32 -12.85 -12.66
N SER A 118 5.70 -13.67 -13.64
CA SER A 118 5.13 -13.64 -15.00
C SER A 118 3.62 -13.93 -15.00
N GLU A 119 3.18 -14.96 -14.26
CA GLU A 119 1.76 -15.32 -14.13
C GLU A 119 0.94 -14.17 -13.50
N ILE A 120 1.52 -13.45 -12.53
CA ILE A 120 0.91 -12.26 -11.91
C ILE A 120 0.82 -11.10 -12.92
N GLU A 121 1.90 -10.82 -13.66
CA GLU A 121 1.94 -9.77 -14.67
C GLU A 121 0.90 -9.98 -15.77
N GLU A 122 0.80 -11.22 -16.27
CA GLU A 122 -0.23 -11.62 -17.24
C GLU A 122 -1.64 -11.40 -16.68
N SER A 123 -1.88 -11.81 -15.43
CA SER A 123 -3.17 -11.65 -14.76
C SER A 123 -3.56 -10.18 -14.57
N MET A 124 -2.59 -9.30 -14.29
CA MET A 124 -2.82 -7.86 -14.15
C MET A 124 -3.12 -7.18 -15.49
N THR A 125 -2.55 -7.68 -16.59
CA THR A 125 -2.77 -7.13 -17.94
C THR A 125 -4.16 -7.49 -18.50
N LEU A 126 -4.78 -8.54 -17.97
CA LEU A 126 -6.13 -8.98 -18.31
C LEU A 126 -7.25 -8.27 -17.53
N LEU A 127 -6.90 -7.42 -16.55
CA LEU A 127 -7.81 -6.57 -15.76
C LEU A 127 -7.95 -5.18 -16.38
#